data_AF-A0A4Z2GIY1-F1
#
_entry.id   AF-A0A4Z2GIY1-F1
#
_cell.length_a   1.000
_cell.length_b   1.000
_cell.length_c   1.000
_cell.angle_alpha   90.00
_cell.angle_beta   90.00
_cell.angle_gamma   90.00
#
_symmetry.space_group_name_H-M   'P 1'
#
loop_
_entity.id
_entity.type
_entity.pdbx_description
1 polymer ?
#
loop_
_entity_poly.entity_id
_entity_poly.type
_entity_poly.pdbx_seq_one_letter_code
_entity_poly.pdbx_strand_id
1 'polypeptide(L)'
;MGRDTNSLVLRHDGSVYHNNEEKNRLPANSLPQEGDIVGITYDHVELNLYLNGKNMHCPASGIRGTVYPVVYVDDSAILDCQFSDFYHTAPHGFEKILFEQQIF
;
A
#
# COMPACT_ATOMS: atom_id res chain seq x y z
N MET A 1 -2.06 -0.73 -12.58
CA MET A 1 -3.18 -0.04 -11.90
C MET A 1 -2.86 1.46 -11.74
N GLY A 2 -3.76 2.25 -11.14
CA GLY A 2 -3.60 3.70 -10.92
C GLY A 2 -3.79 4.56 -12.17
N ARG A 3 -4.42 4.02 -13.22
CA ARG A 3 -4.70 4.74 -14.49
C ARG A 3 -6.10 5.33 -14.57
N ASP A 4 -6.97 4.98 -13.62
CA ASP A 4 -8.36 5.42 -13.53
C ASP A 4 -8.70 5.84 -12.09
N THR A 5 -9.95 6.20 -11.86
CA THR A 5 -10.45 6.61 -10.54
C THR A 5 -10.70 5.44 -9.58
N ASN A 6 -10.49 4.20 -10.00
CA ASN A 6 -10.87 3.01 -9.23
C ASN A 6 -9.71 2.45 -8.40
N SER A 7 -8.52 3.02 -8.54
CA SER A 7 -7.32 2.53 -7.84
C SER A 7 -6.37 3.66 -7.44
N LEU A 8 -5.77 3.51 -6.26
CA LEU A 8 -4.65 4.29 -5.74
C LEU A 8 -3.55 3.28 -5.38
N VAL A 9 -2.39 3.35 -6.04
CA VAL A 9 -1.38 2.30 -5.94
C VAL A 9 0.03 2.84 -5.89
N LEU A 10 0.90 2.19 -5.12
CA LEU A 10 2.35 2.24 -5.30
C LEU A 10 2.74 1.38 -6.52
N ARG A 11 3.60 1.91 -7.38
CA ARG A 11 4.22 1.20 -8.51
C ARG A 11 5.65 0.77 -8.16
N HIS A 12 6.20 -0.17 -8.92
CA HIS A 12 7.56 -0.70 -8.67
C HIS A 12 8.66 0.36 -8.77
N ASP A 13 8.45 1.45 -9.52
CA ASP A 13 9.37 2.57 -9.65
C ASP A 13 9.27 3.58 -8.47
N GLY A 14 8.56 3.21 -7.42
CA GLY A 14 8.36 4.02 -6.22
C GLY A 14 7.31 5.13 -6.37
N SER A 15 6.62 5.22 -7.51
CA SER A 15 5.61 6.25 -7.72
C SER A 15 4.23 5.83 -7.20
N VAL A 16 3.49 6.78 -6.62
CA VAL A 16 2.12 6.59 -6.16
C VAL A 16 1.18 7.21 -7.17
N TYR A 17 0.27 6.42 -7.74
CA TYR A 17 -0.59 6.83 -8.85
C TYR A 17 -2.07 6.62 -8.57
N HIS A 18 -2.87 7.59 -9.00
CA HIS A 18 -4.33 7.54 -9.06
C HIS A 18 -4.83 8.40 -10.22
N ASN A 19 -5.86 7.94 -10.94
CA ASN A 19 -6.42 8.66 -12.09
C ASN A 19 -5.38 9.07 -13.15
N ASN A 20 -4.39 8.21 -13.37
CA ASN A 20 -3.25 8.44 -14.27
C ASN A 20 -2.36 9.65 -13.90
N GLU A 21 -2.45 10.13 -12.66
CA GLU A 21 -1.62 11.20 -12.14
C GLU A 21 -0.73 10.69 -11.01
N GLU A 22 0.53 11.13 -11.01
CA GLU A 22 1.44 10.91 -9.89
C GLU A 22 1.01 11.76 -8.71
N LYS A 23 0.64 11.12 -7.60
CA LYS A 23 0.20 11.78 -6.37
C LYS A 23 1.36 12.01 -5.42
N ASN A 24 2.32 11.09 -5.40
CA ASN A 24 3.55 11.20 -4.61
C ASN A 24 4.61 10.21 -5.13
N ARG A 25 5.83 10.26 -4.57
CA ARG A 25 6.93 9.37 -4.96
C ARG A 25 7.87 9.09 -3.78
N LEU A 26 8.26 7.82 -3.63
CA LEU A 26 9.31 7.43 -2.69
C LEU A 26 10.65 8.11 -3.03
N PRO A 27 11.47 8.49 -2.04
CA PRO A 27 12.82 8.97 -2.29
C PRO A 27 13.63 7.97 -3.13
N ALA A 28 14.48 8.46 -4.04
CA ALA A 28 15.23 7.60 -4.98
C ALA A 28 16.15 6.57 -4.28
N ASN A 29 16.60 6.86 -3.06
CA ASN A 29 17.40 5.95 -2.24
C ASN A 29 16.57 4.94 -1.43
N SER A 30 15.26 4.90 -1.65
CA SER A 30 14.30 4.07 -0.91
C SER A 30 13.33 3.36 -1.85
N LEU A 31 13.81 3.02 -3.06
CA LEU A 31 13.07 2.17 -3.99
C LEU A 31 13.02 0.74 -3.44
N PRO A 32 11.83 0.12 -3.31
CA PRO A 32 11.70 -1.25 -2.82
C PRO A 32 12.54 -2.23 -3.65
N GLN A 33 13.23 -3.15 -2.98
CA GLN A 33 14.02 -4.23 -3.56
C GLN A 33 13.42 -5.60 -3.22
N GLU A 34 13.88 -6.64 -3.90
CA GLU A 34 13.52 -8.02 -3.56
C GLU A 34 13.88 -8.33 -2.09
N GLY A 35 12.92 -8.89 -1.35
CA GLY A 35 13.05 -9.18 0.08
C GLY A 35 12.62 -8.05 1.02
N ASP A 36 12.37 -6.84 0.50
CA ASP A 36 11.82 -5.75 1.32
C ASP A 36 10.36 -6.00 1.71
N ILE A 37 9.99 -5.50 2.89
CA ILE A 37 8.60 -5.51 3.37
C ILE A 37 8.01 -4.11 3.19
N VAL A 38 7.03 -4.01 2.29
CA VAL A 38 6.26 -2.78 2.07
C VAL A 38 5.02 -2.80 2.95
N GLY A 39 4.97 -1.88 3.93
CA GLY A 39 3.81 -1.65 4.77
C GLY A 39 2.92 -0.53 4.21
N ILE A 40 1.60 -0.67 4.38
CA ILE A 40 0.62 0.32 3.94
C ILE A 40 -0.34 0.59 5.10
N THR A 41 -0.58 1.87 5.37
CA THR A 41 -1.69 2.32 6.22
C THR A 41 -2.71 3.08 5.37
N TYR A 42 -3.98 2.98 5.74
CA TYR A 42 -5.07 3.68 5.07
C TYR A 42 -6.20 3.99 6.06
N ASP A 43 -6.62 5.25 6.16
CA ASP A 43 -7.65 5.71 7.11
C ASP A 43 -8.82 6.46 6.44
N HIS A 44 -8.97 6.31 5.12
CA HIS A 44 -9.87 7.07 4.24
C HIS A 44 -9.52 8.55 4.01
N VAL A 45 -8.64 9.16 4.81
CA VAL A 45 -8.09 10.49 4.54
C VAL A 45 -6.85 10.36 3.67
N GLU A 46 -5.92 9.49 4.03
CA GLU A 46 -4.69 9.23 3.29
C GLU A 46 -4.25 7.76 3.30
N LEU A 47 -3.44 7.42 2.28
CA LEU A 47 -2.61 6.25 2.21
C LEU A 47 -1.18 6.66 2.59
N ASN A 48 -0.54 5.95 3.52
CA ASN A 48 0.88 6.15 3.82
C ASN A 48 1.70 4.86 3.62
N LEU A 49 2.97 5.04 3.25
CA LEU A 49 3.87 3.96 2.84
C LEU A 49 4.99 3.76 3.85
N TYR A 50 5.32 2.50 4.10
CA TYR A 50 6.40 2.08 4.98
C TYR A 50 7.31 1.11 4.24
N LEU A 51 8.62 1.24 4.42
CA LEU A 51 9.60 0.30 3.90
C LEU A 51 10.39 -0.27 5.08
N ASN A 52 10.34 -1.58 5.26
CA ASN A 52 11.00 -2.29 6.37
C ASN A 52 10.64 -1.69 7.75
N GLY A 53 9.36 -1.35 7.94
CA GLY A 53 8.83 -0.74 9.16
C GLY A 53 9.09 0.76 9.33
N LYS A 54 9.87 1.39 8.45
CA LYS A 54 10.14 2.83 8.49
C LYS A 54 9.11 3.60 7.66
N ASN A 55 8.49 4.63 8.24
CA ASN A 55 7.59 5.52 7.51
C ASN A 55 8.37 6.29 6.43
N MET A 56 7.85 6.28 5.21
CA MET A 56 8.47 6.95 4.06
C MET A 56 8.10 8.43 3.93
N HIS A 57 7.18 8.90 4.78
CA HIS A 57 6.64 10.26 4.81
C HIS A 57 6.15 10.72 3.44
N CYS A 58 5.49 9.81 2.73
CA CYS A 58 5.06 9.93 1.35
C CYS A 58 3.54 9.66 1.26
N PRO A 59 2.70 10.49 1.89
CA PRO A 59 1.26 10.25 1.90
C PRO A 59 0.63 10.57 0.54
N ALA A 60 -0.47 9.89 0.22
CA ALA A 60 -1.34 10.23 -0.89
C ALA A 60 -2.79 10.29 -0.42
N SER A 61 -3.57 11.26 -0.89
CA SER A 61 -4.98 11.39 -0.51
C SER A 61 -5.78 10.14 -0.87
N GLY A 62 -6.66 9.72 0.03
CA GLY A 62 -7.55 8.59 -0.17
C GLY A 62 -8.52 8.77 -1.35
N ILE A 63 -9.06 7.66 -1.84
CA ILE A 63 -10.01 7.64 -2.96
C ILE A 63 -11.44 7.38 -2.47
N ARG A 64 -12.42 7.72 -3.31
CA ARG A 64 -13.84 7.61 -2.96
C ARG A 64 -14.39 6.20 -3.14
N GLY A 65 -15.44 5.88 -2.39
CA GLY A 65 -16.18 4.62 -2.49
C GLY A 65 -15.68 3.55 -1.50
N THR A 66 -16.28 2.36 -1.58
CA THR A 66 -15.79 1.19 -0.84
C THR A 66 -14.49 0.72 -1.49
N VAL A 67 -13.41 0.67 -0.71
CA VAL A 67 -12.07 0.31 -1.19
C VAL A 67 -11.63 -1.02 -0.59
N TYR A 68 -10.77 -1.72 -1.33
CA TYR A 68 -10.15 -2.98 -0.90
C TYR A 68 -8.65 -2.91 -1.16
N PRO A 69 -7.81 -3.56 -0.33
CA PRO A 69 -6.40 -3.75 -0.66
C PRO A 69 -6.28 -4.48 -1.99
N VAL A 70 -5.38 -4.01 -2.84
CA VAL A 70 -5.13 -4.62 -4.14
C VAL A 70 -3.64 -4.63 -4.44
N VAL A 71 -3.17 -5.74 -5.00
CA VAL A 71 -1.80 -5.92 -5.48
C VAL A 71 -1.85 -6.41 -6.92
N TYR A 72 -0.83 -6.08 -7.70
CA TYR A 72 -0.68 -6.56 -9.07
C TYR A 72 0.79 -6.83 -9.34
N VAL A 73 1.06 -7.89 -10.09
CA VAL A 73 2.39 -8.34 -10.46
C VAL A 73 2.46 -8.48 -11.99
N ASP A 74 3.67 -8.36 -12.53
CA ASP A 74 4.00 -8.65 -13.92
C ASP A 74 5.43 -9.19 -13.97
N ASP A 75 5.89 -9.66 -15.14
CA ASP A 75 7.29 -10.06 -15.38
C ASP A 75 7.83 -11.08 -14.36
N SER A 76 7.03 -12.09 -14.03
CA SER A 76 7.36 -13.15 -13.06
C SER A 76 7.58 -12.68 -11.61
N ALA A 77 7.19 -11.44 -11.27
CA ALA A 77 7.25 -10.96 -9.89
C ALA A 77 6.33 -11.80 -8.97
N ILE A 78 6.84 -12.10 -7.77
CA ILE A 78 6.12 -12.83 -6.72
C ILE A 78 5.99 -11.89 -5.51
N LEU A 79 4.79 -11.82 -4.94
CA LEU A 79 4.50 -11.05 -3.73
C LEU A 79 3.74 -11.93 -2.74
N ASP A 80 4.27 -12.02 -1.53
CA ASP A 80 3.55 -12.60 -0.39
C ASP A 80 2.85 -11.48 0.39
N CYS A 81 1.57 -11.71 0.74
CA CYS A 81 0.76 -10.74 1.44
C CYS A 81 0.57 -11.16 2.90
N GLN A 82 0.80 -10.24 3.82
CA GLN A 82 0.64 -10.47 5.26
C GLN A 82 -0.47 -9.56 5.80
N PHE A 83 -1.66 -10.13 6.04
CA PHE A 83 -2.83 -9.41 6.58
C PHE A 83 -3.05 -9.63 8.07
N SER A 84 -2.31 -10.54 8.70
CA SER A 84 -2.21 -10.75 10.16
C SER A 84 -0.75 -11.00 10.53
N ASP A 85 -0.39 -11.10 11.81
CA ASP A 85 0.97 -11.54 12.24
C ASP A 85 2.13 -10.82 11.53
N PHE A 86 2.08 -9.49 11.52
CA PHE A 86 2.99 -8.66 10.73
C PHE A 86 4.46 -8.82 11.12
N TYR A 87 5.36 -8.78 10.14
CA TYR A 87 6.81 -8.70 10.35
C TYR A 87 7.25 -7.42 11.07
N HIS A 88 6.49 -6.33 10.90
CA HIS A 88 6.68 -5.07 11.61
C HIS A 88 5.39 -4.68 12.32
N THR A 89 5.50 -4.21 13.56
CA THR A 89 4.35 -3.76 14.34
C THR A 89 3.57 -2.68 13.59
N ALA A 90 2.24 -2.80 13.58
CA ALA A 90 1.38 -1.80 12.98
C ALA A 90 1.64 -0.42 13.63
N PRO A 91 1.68 0.68 12.84
CA PRO A 91 1.81 2.02 13.40
C PRO A 91 0.71 2.35 14.40
N HIS A 92 0.98 3.25 15.35
CA HIS A 92 0.00 3.63 16.37
C HIS A 92 -1.32 4.10 15.75
N GLY A 93 -2.43 3.52 16.20
CA GLY A 93 -3.78 3.82 15.69
C GLY A 93 -4.22 2.97 14.49
N PHE A 94 -3.33 2.13 13.95
CA PHE A 94 -3.66 1.18 12.89
C PHE A 94 -3.62 -0.25 13.41
N GLU A 95 -4.52 -1.08 12.88
CA GLU A 95 -4.61 -2.50 13.19
C GLU A 95 -4.73 -3.31 11.91
N LYS A 96 -4.70 -4.63 12.04
CA LYS A 96 -4.94 -5.53 10.91
C LYS A 96 -6.34 -5.38 10.35
N ILE A 97 -6.48 -5.70 9.07
CA ILE A 97 -7.80 -5.79 8.44
C ILE A 97 -8.58 -6.92 9.12
N LEU A 98 -9.76 -6.59 9.61
CA LEU A 98 -10.70 -7.57 10.15
C LEU A 98 -11.51 -8.14 8.98
N PHE A 99 -11.37 -9.44 8.76
CA PHE A 99 -12.22 -10.15 7.82
C PHE A 99 -13.53 -10.48 8.52
N GLU A 100 -14.66 -10.11 7.92
CA GLU A 100 -15.97 -10.53 8.42
C GLU A 100 -16.04 -12.06 8.42
N GLN A 101 -16.30 -12.64 9.59
CA GLN A 101 -16.62 -14.06 9.67
C GLN A 101 -18.06 -14.25 9.20
N GLN A 102 -18.26 -15.00 8.12
CA GLN A 102 -19.58 -15.51 7.81
C GLN A 102 -19.96 -16.52 8.91
N ILE A 103 -20.89 -16.11 9.77
CA ILE A 103 -21.55 -17.01 10.71
C ILE A 103 -22.54 -17.82 9.87
N PHE A 104 -22.15 -19.03 9.47
CA PHE A 104 -23.08 -19.99 8.87
C PHE A 104 -23.95 -20.64 9.95
#